data_AF-A0A0J7XX22-F1
#
_entry.id   AF-A0A0J7XX22-F1
#
_cell.length_a   1.000
_cell.length_b   1.000
_cell.length_c   1.000
_cell.angle_alpha   90.00
_cell.angle_beta   90.00
_cell.angle_gamma   90.00
#
_symmetry.space_group_name_H-M   'P 1'
#
loop_
_entity.id
_entity.type
_entity.pdbx_description
1 polymer ?
#
loop_
_entity_poly.entity_id
_entity_poly.type
_entity_poly.pdbx_seq_one_letter_code
_entity_poly.pdbx_strand_id
1 'polypeptide(L)'
;MKPSFFLLIAFAGVAACGGPKEQAGEKQDEAAATAAGVEYTGSGPAERAGKVQDEADAASRKAKNASADALKAQAGSVKKQADVAAEKLEEEADRVRAAAEKRADDLKRQAEAVKQSAP
;
A
#
# COMPACT_ATOMS: atom_id res chain seq x y z
N MET A 1 31.00 20.90 27.28
CA MET A 1 31.65 19.81 26.50
C MET A 1 31.10 19.86 25.08
N LYS A 2 31.99 19.76 24.08
CA LYS A 2 31.77 20.09 22.65
C LYS A 2 30.76 19.15 21.96
N PRO A 3 29.96 19.64 21.00
CA PRO A 3 29.09 18.81 20.17
C PRO A 3 29.90 18.14 19.05
N SER A 4 30.02 16.81 19.08
CA SER A 4 30.44 16.00 17.91
C SER A 4 29.17 15.75 17.08
N PHE A 5 28.92 16.45 15.98
CA PHE A 5 29.47 16.17 14.64
C PHE A 5 29.45 14.66 14.32
N PHE A 6 28.37 14.18 13.70
CA PHE A 6 28.41 13.66 12.32
C PHE A 6 27.00 13.42 11.81
N LEU A 7 26.49 14.46 11.17
CA LEU A 7 25.33 14.48 10.29
C LEU A 7 25.68 13.66 9.04
N LEU A 8 25.25 12.40 8.98
CA LEU A 8 25.33 11.56 7.77
C LEU A 8 24.05 11.69 6.95
N ILE A 9 23.66 12.94 6.68
CA ILE A 9 22.72 13.29 5.61
C ILE A 9 23.59 13.61 4.40
N ALA A 10 23.93 12.59 3.62
CA ALA A 10 24.39 12.77 2.25
C ALA A 10 23.17 12.60 1.33
N PHE A 11 22.40 13.68 1.25
CA PHE A 11 21.41 13.93 0.22
C PHE A 11 22.16 14.01 -1.13
N ALA A 12 22.38 12.89 -1.79
CA ALA A 12 22.88 12.87 -3.17
C ALA A 12 21.72 13.11 -4.14
N GLY A 13 21.09 14.28 -4.02
CA GLY A 13 20.22 14.82 -5.04
C GLY A 13 21.07 15.62 -6.02
N VAL A 14 21.58 14.98 -7.08
CA VAL A 14 21.95 15.65 -8.34
C VAL A 14 21.66 14.67 -9.48
N ALA A 15 20.90 15.12 -10.45
CA ALA A 15 20.49 14.36 -11.63
C ALA A 15 21.69 13.84 -12.44
N ALA A 16 21.94 12.54 -12.38
CA ALA A 16 22.41 11.80 -13.54
C ALA A 16 21.13 11.30 -14.25
N CYS A 17 20.71 12.01 -15.29
CA CYS A 17 19.49 11.74 -16.06
C CYS A 17 19.64 10.49 -16.95
N GLY A 18 19.86 9.30 -16.36
CA GLY A 18 19.86 8.05 -17.13
C GLY A 18 19.58 6.82 -16.27
N GLY A 19 18.81 5.88 -16.80
CA GLY A 19 18.55 4.59 -16.13
C GLY A 19 19.80 3.68 -16.10
N PRO A 20 19.80 2.58 -15.31
CA PRO A 20 21.00 1.74 -15.16
C PRO A 20 21.52 1.15 -16.47
N LYS A 21 20.65 0.85 -17.43
CA LYS A 21 21.04 0.29 -18.72
C LYS A 21 21.48 1.38 -19.69
N GLU A 22 20.85 2.55 -19.62
CA GLU A 22 21.31 3.76 -20.32
C GLU A 22 22.74 4.12 -19.91
N GLN A 23 23.04 4.16 -18.61
CA GLN A 23 24.39 4.41 -18.08
C GLN A 23 25.41 3.33 -18.48
N ALA A 24 24.98 2.07 -18.56
CA ALA A 24 25.84 0.99 -19.05
C ALA A 24 26.16 1.17 -20.54
N GLY A 25 25.17 1.59 -21.33
CA GLY A 25 25.33 1.92 -22.75
C GLY A 25 26.21 3.14 -22.98
N GLU A 26 26.03 4.21 -22.20
CA GLU A 26 26.85 5.42 -22.23
C GLU A 26 28.34 5.08 -22.05
N LYS A 27 28.67 4.28 -21.02
CA LYS A 27 30.06 3.84 -20.79
C LYS A 27 30.64 3.02 -21.94
N GLN A 28 29.80 2.20 -22.57
CA GLN A 28 30.21 1.41 -23.72
C GLN A 28 30.50 2.30 -24.94
N ASP A 29 29.64 3.28 -25.19
CA ASP A 29 29.78 4.22 -26.30
C ASP A 29 30.98 5.17 -26.08
N GLU A 30 31.19 5.64 -24.84
CA GLU A 30 32.35 6.45 -24.46
C GLU A 30 33.68 5.69 -24.65
N ALA A 31 33.72 4.42 -24.24
CA ALA A 31 34.89 3.57 -24.46
C ALA A 31 35.17 3.35 -25.95
N ALA A 32 34.12 3.15 -26.75
CA ALA A 32 34.25 3.00 -28.21
C ALA A 32 34.74 4.28 -28.89
N ALA A 33 34.20 5.44 -28.50
CA ALA A 33 34.64 6.75 -29.00
C ALA A 33 36.12 7.02 -28.66
N THR A 34 36.51 6.75 -27.41
CA THR A 34 37.90 6.85 -26.95
C THR A 34 38.84 5.96 -27.76
N ALA A 35 38.45 4.70 -28.00
CA ALA A 35 39.23 3.76 -28.80
C ALA A 35 39.35 4.18 -30.27
N ALA A 36 38.33 4.85 -30.81
CA ALA A 36 38.34 5.42 -32.16
C ALA A 36 39.06 6.77 -32.25
N GLY A 37 39.53 7.33 -31.14
CA GLY A 37 40.19 8.64 -31.09
C GLY A 37 39.26 9.80 -31.40
N VAL A 38 37.94 9.62 -31.26
CA VAL A 38 36.93 10.65 -31.46
C VAL A 38 36.34 11.07 -30.13
N GLU A 39 35.89 12.31 -30.05
CA GLU A 39 35.21 12.81 -28.86
C GLU A 39 33.82 12.18 -28.72
N TYR A 40 33.48 11.75 -27.51
CA TYR A 40 32.14 11.29 -27.21
C TYR A 40 31.23 12.48 -26.93
N THR A 41 30.18 12.66 -27.73
CA THR A 41 29.24 13.78 -27.60
C THR A 41 27.95 13.42 -26.86
N GLY A 42 27.86 12.21 -26.29
CA GLY A 42 26.63 11.67 -25.71
C GLY A 42 25.68 11.02 -26.72
N SER A 43 24.67 10.32 -26.21
CA SER A 43 23.59 9.71 -26.98
C SER A 43 24.07 8.70 -28.03
N GLY A 44 25.07 7.87 -27.67
CA GLY A 44 25.51 6.78 -28.54
C GLY A 44 24.45 5.67 -28.74
N PRO A 45 24.68 4.74 -29.69
CA PRO A 45 23.72 3.67 -29.98
C PRO A 45 23.43 2.76 -28.77
N ALA A 46 24.43 2.45 -27.94
CA ALA A 46 24.25 1.61 -26.77
C ALA A 46 23.50 2.35 -25.65
N GLU A 47 23.79 3.63 -25.42
CA GLU A 47 23.06 4.51 -24.49
C GLU A 47 21.56 4.53 -24.83
N ARG A 48 21.23 4.79 -26.11
CA ARG A 48 19.82 4.83 -26.57
C ARG A 48 19.12 3.48 -26.42
N ALA A 49 19.81 2.38 -26.72
CA ALA A 49 19.27 1.04 -26.51
C ALA A 49 19.01 0.77 -25.02
N GLY A 50 19.93 1.19 -24.14
CA GLY A 50 19.77 1.12 -22.69
C GLY A 50 18.55 1.92 -22.20
N LYS A 51 18.41 3.17 -22.66
CA LYS A 51 17.28 4.04 -22.33
C LYS A 51 15.93 3.41 -22.67
N VAL A 52 15.78 2.84 -23.87
CA VAL A 52 14.54 2.15 -24.29
C VAL A 52 14.24 0.95 -23.38
N GLN A 53 15.26 0.19 -22.98
CA GLN A 53 15.08 -0.93 -22.05
C GLN A 53 14.67 -0.45 -20.65
N ASP A 54 15.26 0.64 -20.16
CA ASP A 54 14.91 1.23 -18.86
C ASP A 54 13.48 1.77 -18.85
N GLU A 55 13.04 2.41 -19.95
CA GLU A 55 11.66 2.86 -20.14
C GLU A 55 10.68 1.68 -20.16
N ALA A 56 11.01 0.60 -20.87
CA ALA A 56 10.19 -0.62 -20.91
C ALA A 56 10.07 -1.27 -19.52
N ASP A 57 11.17 -1.35 -18.78
CA ASP A 57 11.17 -1.88 -17.41
C ASP A 57 10.37 -0.98 -16.47
N ALA A 58 10.48 0.34 -16.60
CA ALA A 58 9.70 1.29 -15.83
C ALA A 58 8.19 1.16 -16.11
N ALA A 59 7.80 1.03 -17.38
CA ALA A 59 6.42 0.78 -17.77
C ALA A 59 5.89 -0.54 -17.19
N SER A 60 6.69 -1.61 -17.25
CA SER A 60 6.35 -2.91 -16.65
C SER A 60 6.15 -2.81 -15.14
N ARG A 61 7.06 -2.14 -14.42
CA ARG A 61 6.93 -1.90 -12.97
C ARG A 61 5.68 -1.09 -12.64
N LYS A 62 5.39 -0.03 -13.41
CA LYS A 62 4.21 0.81 -13.23
C LYS A 62 2.92 -0.01 -13.40
N ALA A 63 2.85 -0.87 -14.42
CA ALA A 63 1.71 -1.75 -14.63
C ALA A 63 1.51 -2.72 -13.45
N LYS A 64 2.58 -3.37 -12.98
CA LYS A 64 2.53 -4.26 -11.81
C LYS A 64 2.05 -3.56 -10.54
N ASN A 65 2.54 -2.35 -10.28
CA ASN A 65 2.12 -1.54 -9.13
C ASN A 65 0.64 -1.17 -9.23
N ALA A 66 0.17 -0.75 -10.40
CA ALA A 66 -1.25 -0.46 -10.63
C ALA A 66 -2.14 -1.68 -10.39
N SER A 67 -1.72 -2.87 -10.85
CA SER A 67 -2.44 -4.13 -10.56
C SER A 67 -2.46 -4.44 -9.06
N ALA A 68 -1.34 -4.24 -8.36
CA ALA A 68 -1.26 -4.47 -6.92
C ALA A 68 -2.17 -3.51 -6.13
N ASP A 69 -2.23 -2.24 -6.52
CA ASP A 69 -3.10 -1.25 -5.88
C ASP A 69 -4.58 -1.53 -6.14
N ALA A 70 -4.94 -2.01 -7.33
CA ALA A 70 -6.29 -2.47 -7.62
C ALA A 70 -6.71 -3.66 -6.73
N LEU A 71 -5.82 -4.63 -6.54
CA LEU A 71 -6.06 -5.76 -5.63
C LEU A 71 -6.19 -5.33 -4.17
N LYS A 72 -5.36 -4.39 -3.71
CA LYS A 72 -5.49 -3.80 -2.36
C LYS A 72 -6.81 -3.08 -2.18
N ALA A 73 -7.26 -2.33 -3.18
CA ALA A 73 -8.55 -1.64 -3.14
C ALA A 73 -9.71 -2.65 -3.08
N GLN A 74 -9.65 -3.72 -3.87
CA GLN A 74 -10.62 -4.81 -3.83
C GLN A 74 -10.66 -5.48 -2.45
N ALA A 75 -9.50 -5.85 -1.90
CA ALA A 75 -9.39 -6.42 -0.56
C ALA A 75 -9.96 -5.49 0.52
N GLY A 76 -9.67 -4.18 0.43
CA GLY A 76 -10.24 -3.17 1.31
C GLY A 76 -11.76 -3.07 1.22
N SER A 77 -12.34 -3.20 0.02
CA SER A 77 -13.80 -3.23 -0.16
C SER A 77 -14.43 -4.48 0.45
N VAL A 78 -13.83 -5.66 0.22
CA VAL A 78 -14.30 -6.92 0.83
C VAL A 78 -14.26 -6.84 2.36
N LYS A 79 -13.17 -6.31 2.93
CA LYS A 79 -13.05 -6.12 4.38
C LYS A 79 -14.18 -5.21 4.91
N LYS A 80 -14.39 -4.04 4.29
CA LYS A 80 -15.46 -3.12 4.71
C LYS A 80 -16.85 -3.74 4.61
N GLN A 81 -17.11 -4.54 3.57
CA GLN A 81 -18.39 -5.26 3.44
C GLN A 81 -18.58 -6.28 4.56
N ALA A 82 -17.51 -7.00 4.92
CA ALA A 82 -17.54 -7.94 6.05
C ALA A 82 -17.76 -7.22 7.38
N ASP A 83 -17.08 -6.10 7.62
CA ASP A 83 -17.23 -5.29 8.84
C ASP A 83 -18.69 -4.80 8.98
N VAL A 84 -19.28 -4.26 7.91
CA VAL A 84 -20.70 -3.83 7.90
C VAL A 84 -21.66 -5.00 8.13
N ALA A 85 -21.36 -6.18 7.58
CA ALA A 85 -22.17 -7.37 7.82
C ALA A 85 -22.08 -7.83 9.28
N ALA A 86 -20.89 -7.78 9.88
CA ALA A 86 -20.68 -8.10 11.28
C ALA A 86 -21.43 -7.13 12.20
N GLU A 87 -21.33 -5.82 11.98
CA GLU A 87 -22.06 -4.81 12.75
C GLU A 87 -23.58 -5.04 12.73
N LYS A 88 -24.14 -5.42 11.56
CA LYS A 88 -25.58 -5.75 11.45
C LYS A 88 -25.96 -6.98 12.27
N LEU A 89 -25.13 -8.01 12.27
CA LEU A 89 -25.36 -9.23 13.04
C LEU A 89 -25.27 -8.95 14.55
N GLU A 90 -24.33 -8.11 14.96
CA GLU A 90 -24.22 -7.65 16.35
C GLU A 90 -25.46 -6.88 16.77
N GLU A 91 -25.93 -5.93 15.94
CA GLU A 91 -27.15 -5.17 16.21
C GLU A 91 -28.38 -6.08 16.30
N GLU A 92 -28.51 -7.08 15.42
CA GLU A 92 -29.58 -8.06 15.48
C GLU A 92 -29.51 -8.89 16.78
N ALA A 93 -28.33 -9.36 17.15
CA ALA A 93 -28.12 -10.11 18.39
C ALA A 93 -28.51 -9.28 19.62
N ASP A 94 -28.15 -8.00 19.66
CA ASP A 94 -28.49 -7.10 20.76
C ASP A 94 -30.00 -6.84 20.85
N ARG A 95 -30.68 -6.68 19.70
CA ARG A 95 -32.15 -6.58 19.68
C ARG A 95 -32.81 -7.84 20.24
N VAL A 96 -32.31 -9.02 19.89
CA VAL A 96 -32.83 -10.29 20.41
C VAL A 96 -32.60 -10.41 21.92
N ARG A 97 -31.40 -10.07 22.40
CA ARG A 97 -31.07 -10.05 23.84
C ARG A 97 -31.99 -9.10 24.60
N ALA A 98 -32.12 -7.86 24.15
CA ALA A 98 -32.98 -6.87 24.78
C ALA A 98 -34.45 -7.32 24.83
N ALA A 99 -34.96 -7.93 23.75
CA ALA A 99 -36.32 -8.48 23.73
C ALA A 99 -36.50 -9.65 24.71
N ALA A 100 -35.50 -10.52 24.84
CA ALA A 100 -35.51 -11.63 25.79
C ALA A 100 -35.43 -11.15 27.24
N GLU A 101 -34.55 -10.19 27.54
CA GLU A 101 -34.43 -9.55 28.86
C GLU A 101 -35.75 -8.92 29.29
N LYS A 102 -36.37 -8.13 28.40
CA LYS A 102 -37.67 -7.52 28.68
C LYS A 102 -38.74 -8.56 29.02
N ARG A 103 -38.83 -9.64 28.24
CA ARG A 103 -39.78 -10.74 28.52
C ARG A 103 -39.49 -11.42 29.85
N ALA A 104 -38.21 -11.65 30.17
CA ALA A 104 -37.82 -12.24 31.44
C ALA A 104 -38.23 -11.34 32.61
N ASP A 105 -38.05 -10.03 32.49
CA ASP A 105 -38.46 -9.08 33.54
C ASP A 105 -39.98 -8.96 33.67
N ASP A 106 -40.72 -9.02 32.56
CA ASP A 106 -42.19 -9.09 32.58
C ASP A 106 -42.67 -10.34 33.34
N LEU A 107 -42.04 -11.50 33.09
CA LEU A 107 -42.35 -12.75 33.80
C LEU A 107 -41.99 -12.69 35.29
N LYS A 108 -40.84 -12.11 35.64
CA LYS A 108 -40.47 -11.89 37.05
C LYS A 108 -41.50 -11.02 37.75
N ARG A 109 -41.94 -9.92 37.13
CA ARG A 109 -42.98 -9.04 37.70
C ARG A 109 -44.30 -9.76 37.91
N GLN A 110 -44.72 -10.58 36.95
CA GLN A 110 -45.91 -11.43 37.10
C GLN A 110 -45.76 -12.42 38.26
N ALA A 111 -44.62 -13.08 38.38
CA ALA A 111 -44.35 -14.02 39.47
C ALA A 111 -44.40 -13.35 40.85
N GLU A 112 -43.81 -12.15 41.00
CA GLU A 112 -43.87 -11.38 42.24
C GLU A 112 -45.29 -10.93 42.59
N ALA A 113 -46.09 -10.50 41.60
CA ALA A 113 -47.49 -10.15 41.80
C ALA A 113 -48.31 -11.35 42.30
N VAL A 114 -48.08 -12.54 41.73
CA VAL A 114 -48.75 -13.77 42.19
C VAL A 114 -48.39 -14.08 43.65
N LYS A 115 -47.10 -14.02 44.02
CA LYS A 115 -46.67 -14.23 45.42
C LYS A 115 -47.33 -13.27 46.40
N GLN A 116 -47.47 -12.00 46.03
CA GLN A 116 -48.07 -10.97 46.88
C GLN A 116 -49.59 -11.10 47.01
N SER A 117 -50.24 -11.73 46.02
CA SER A 117 -51.68 -11.98 46.03
C SER A 117 -52.11 -13.28 46.73
N ALA A 118 -51.16 -14.10 47.17
CA ALA A 118 -51.45 -15.33 47.91
C ALA A 118 -51.86 -14.99 49.36
N PRO A 119 -53.03 -15.49 49.84
CA PRO A 119 -53.57 -15.18 51.16
C PRO A 119 -52.77 -15.78 52.32
#